data_AF-A0A2V9UVW2-F1
#
_entry.id   AF-A0A2V9UVW2-F1
#
_cell.length_a   1.000
_cell.length_b   1.000
_cell.length_c   1.000
_cell.angle_alpha   90.00
_cell.angle_beta   90.00
_cell.angle_gamma   90.00
#
_symmetry.space_group_name_H-M   'P 1'
#
loop_
_entity.id
_entity.type
_entity.pdbx_description
1 polymer ?
#
loop_
_entity_poly.entity_id
_entity_poly.type
_entity_poly.pdbx_seq_one_letter_code
_entity_poly.pdbx_strand_id
1 'polypeptide(L)'
;MQRCGSGFLFLALLFTLTIHASAQDAAPSQSPQTAPQSVQSVALPEPNPIPPPIPANAAHISKQTRYEIIRDFETQLAYARSVFPMGTKGLKLKDGVITPSPGELQQMMAIYGPAVKVGDPAHISYVQIKDDHIHLEINGGPVRRKKWYQHIEISGTGGPMTPGNDNPQANPHGSFVDVYFDKYVPELSAQQLRDLLFPVLDFNAKNKEQAYLDTVPPKVKEAIQKHHVLVGMNQEMVVHAKGRPPKKVREKDGETDYEEWIYGEPPQDVDFVRIVADEVVRVETMKVGGEKIVRTEKEVILDQPDKDKEARKEQEERPPNAPSLRRPGEDADDVPKPANGRAPLPPPTMPSPTSPAPGNGPGDIVPATGR
;
A
#
# COMPACT_ATOMS: atom_id res chain seq x y z
N MET A 1 -41.96 -19.67 61.94
CA MET A 1 -40.60 -19.23 62.30
C MET A 1 -40.07 -18.34 61.18
N GLN A 2 -39.54 -17.17 61.56
CA GLN A 2 -38.65 -16.21 60.87
C GLN A 2 -38.78 -16.00 59.34
N ARG A 3 -39.19 -14.81 58.86
CA ARG A 3 -38.49 -13.50 58.76
C ARG A 3 -37.47 -13.37 57.61
N CYS A 4 -37.67 -12.29 56.83
CA CYS A 4 -36.75 -11.45 56.01
C CYS A 4 -37.15 -11.44 54.52
N GLY A 5 -37.34 -10.31 53.83
CA GLY A 5 -37.20 -8.89 54.18
C GLY A 5 -36.96 -8.08 52.90
N SER A 6 -37.78 -7.02 52.70
CA SER A 6 -37.65 -5.79 51.88
C SER A 6 -36.86 -5.81 50.56
N GLY A 7 -37.35 -5.25 49.44
CA GLY A 7 -38.23 -4.08 49.28
C GLY A 7 -37.44 -2.97 48.57
N PHE A 8 -37.53 -2.91 47.23
CA PHE A 8 -36.91 -1.87 46.40
C PHE A 8 -37.91 -0.72 46.18
N LEU A 9 -37.52 0.48 46.59
CA LEU A 9 -38.33 1.71 46.53
C LEU A 9 -37.71 2.62 45.46
N PHE A 10 -38.48 2.89 44.40
CA PHE A 10 -38.17 3.88 43.36
C PHE A 10 -38.35 5.29 43.93
N LEU A 11 -37.32 6.14 43.86
CA LEU A 11 -37.42 7.55 44.24
C LEU A 11 -37.22 8.42 42.98
N ALA A 12 -38.31 9.02 42.50
CA ALA A 12 -38.31 10.10 41.54
C ALA A 12 -38.07 11.42 42.29
N LEU A 13 -37.10 12.22 41.84
CA LEU A 13 -36.80 13.53 42.42
C LEU A 13 -37.29 14.64 41.47
N LEU A 14 -38.39 15.29 41.84
CA LEU A 14 -38.78 16.61 41.33
C LEU A 14 -37.90 17.68 42.00
N PHE A 15 -37.37 18.63 41.22
CA PHE A 15 -36.85 19.89 41.75
C PHE A 15 -37.75 21.04 41.32
N THR A 16 -38.34 21.68 42.32
CA THR A 16 -39.23 22.85 42.23
C THR A 16 -38.45 24.16 42.26
N LEU A 17 -38.94 25.10 41.46
CA LEU A 17 -38.60 26.52 41.34
C LEU A 17 -38.75 27.28 42.68
N THR A 18 -37.80 28.15 43.03
CA THR A 18 -38.02 29.29 43.94
C THR A 18 -37.43 30.57 43.36
N ILE A 19 -38.32 31.56 43.21
CA ILE A 19 -38.08 32.91 42.69
C ILE A 19 -37.70 33.81 43.88
N HIS A 20 -36.65 34.61 43.74
CA HIS A 20 -36.40 35.77 44.61
C HIS A 20 -36.42 37.04 43.75
N ALA A 21 -37.23 38.00 44.20
CA ALA A 21 -37.42 39.31 43.59
C ALA A 21 -36.90 40.42 44.53
N SER A 22 -36.24 41.43 43.96
CA SER A 22 -36.19 42.85 44.37
C SER A 22 -35.11 43.54 43.52
N ALA A 23 -35.21 44.76 43.02
CA ALA A 23 -36.28 45.75 42.92
C ALA A 23 -35.96 46.60 41.67
N GLN A 24 -37.00 46.99 40.92
CA GLN A 24 -36.92 47.90 39.77
C GLN A 24 -37.24 49.31 40.25
N ASP A 25 -36.35 50.25 39.96
CA ASP A 25 -36.65 51.69 39.97
C ASP A 25 -37.08 52.11 38.55
N ALA A 26 -38.08 52.99 38.46
CA ALA A 26 -38.82 53.25 37.24
C ALA A 26 -38.59 54.67 36.68
N ALA A 27 -38.66 54.73 35.33
CA ALA A 27 -38.97 55.85 34.43
C ALA A 27 -37.79 56.67 33.82
N PRO A 28 -37.98 57.31 32.63
CA PRO A 28 -38.96 57.09 31.56
C PRO A 28 -38.32 56.89 30.16
N SER A 29 -39.14 56.38 29.25
CA SER A 29 -38.86 56.11 27.84
C SER A 29 -38.39 57.33 27.05
N GLN A 30 -37.26 57.16 26.33
CA GLN A 30 -36.91 57.95 25.16
C GLN A 30 -36.53 57.00 24.02
N SER A 31 -37.26 57.08 22.92
CA SER A 31 -36.82 56.52 21.63
C SER A 31 -35.58 57.27 21.17
N PRO A 32 -34.57 56.59 20.63
CA PRO A 32 -34.15 56.99 19.29
C PRO A 32 -33.80 55.82 18.38
N GLN A 33 -34.44 55.84 17.22
CA GLN A 33 -33.81 55.76 15.90
C GLN A 33 -32.78 54.65 15.65
N THR A 34 -33.26 53.71 14.83
CA THR A 34 -32.56 52.73 14.00
C THR A 34 -31.19 53.20 13.47
N ALA A 35 -30.14 52.47 13.83
CA ALA A 35 -28.95 52.27 13.02
C ALA A 35 -28.89 50.76 12.68
N PRO A 36 -28.61 50.35 11.42
CA PRO A 36 -28.53 48.94 11.10
C PRO A 36 -27.27 48.36 11.75
N GLN A 37 -27.47 47.54 12.78
CA GLN A 37 -26.40 46.68 13.30
C GLN A 37 -26.03 45.68 12.21
N SER A 38 -24.77 45.79 11.78
CA SER A 38 -24.11 44.83 10.91
C SER A 38 -24.24 43.44 11.50
N VAL A 39 -24.95 42.57 10.77
CA VAL A 39 -24.95 41.12 10.97
C VAL A 39 -23.50 40.63 10.95
N GLN A 40 -22.97 40.27 12.12
CA GLN A 40 -21.73 39.51 12.21
C GLN A 40 -21.98 38.16 11.55
N SER A 41 -21.44 38.02 10.35
CA SER A 41 -21.35 36.77 9.63
C SER A 41 -20.45 35.85 10.44
N VAL A 42 -20.96 34.69 10.87
CA VAL A 42 -20.11 33.60 11.34
C VAL A 42 -19.21 33.22 10.16
N ALA A 43 -17.95 33.64 10.22
CA ALA A 43 -16.98 33.32 9.19
C ALA A 43 -16.82 31.80 9.16
N LEU A 44 -17.01 31.21 7.97
CA LEU A 44 -16.53 29.87 7.66
C LEU A 44 -15.05 29.78 8.07
N PRO A 45 -14.58 28.65 8.62
CA PRO A 45 -13.16 28.49 8.92
C PRO A 45 -12.36 28.79 7.65
N GLU A 46 -11.46 29.76 7.73
CA GLU A 46 -10.55 30.08 6.63
C GLU A 46 -9.81 28.80 6.22
N PRO A 47 -9.66 28.54 4.91
CA PRO A 47 -8.78 27.46 4.47
C PRO A 47 -7.39 27.73 5.03
N ASN A 48 -6.79 26.74 5.70
CA ASN A 48 -5.43 26.83 6.22
C ASN A 48 -4.52 27.46 5.15
N PRO A 49 -3.80 28.56 5.45
CA PRO A 49 -2.97 29.21 4.45
C PRO A 49 -1.92 28.21 3.94
N ILE A 50 -1.83 28.07 2.62
CA ILE A 50 -0.78 27.27 1.97
C ILE A 50 0.56 27.82 2.49
N PRO A 51 1.43 26.98 3.09
CA PRO A 51 2.72 27.46 3.58
C PRO A 51 3.52 28.05 2.43
N PRO A 52 4.30 29.12 2.66
CA PRO A 52 5.15 29.67 1.62
C PRO A 52 6.12 28.58 1.12
N PRO A 53 6.53 28.59 -0.16
CA PRO A 53 7.54 27.66 -0.65
C PRO A 53 8.87 27.88 0.08
N ILE A 54 9.69 26.82 0.19
CA ILE A 54 11.02 26.92 0.78
C ILE A 54 11.88 27.83 -0.12
N PRO A 55 12.48 28.91 0.41
CA PRO A 55 13.29 29.81 -0.42
C PRO A 55 14.56 29.09 -0.90
N ALA A 56 14.95 29.29 -2.16
CA ALA A 56 16.12 28.63 -2.76
C ALA A 56 17.44 28.93 -2.03
N ASN A 57 17.51 30.06 -1.32
CA ASN A 57 18.65 30.48 -0.50
C ASN A 57 18.31 30.45 1.01
N ALA A 58 17.40 29.57 1.42
CA ALA A 58 17.09 29.34 2.83
C ALA A 58 18.38 29.05 3.61
N ALA A 59 18.52 29.64 4.80
CA ALA A 59 19.65 29.34 5.68
C ALA A 59 19.63 27.86 6.12
N HIS A 60 20.73 27.36 6.66
CA HIS A 60 20.76 26.03 7.26
C HIS A 60 19.76 25.95 8.42
N ILE A 61 19.09 24.79 8.54
CA ILE A 61 18.10 24.58 9.58
C ILE A 61 18.65 24.89 10.98
N SER A 62 17.88 25.67 11.73
CA SER A 62 18.23 26.08 13.09
C SER A 62 18.06 24.93 14.09
N LYS A 63 18.76 24.98 15.23
CA LYS A 63 18.57 23.97 16.31
C LYS A 63 17.13 23.92 16.80
N GLN A 64 16.47 25.07 16.90
CA GLN A 64 15.09 25.17 17.36
C GLN A 64 14.15 24.43 16.42
N THR A 65 14.24 24.74 15.13
CA THR A 65 13.45 24.13 14.05
C THR A 65 13.69 22.62 13.97
N ARG A 66 14.93 22.16 14.19
CA ARG A 66 15.25 20.73 14.27
C ARG A 66 14.44 20.03 15.37
N TYR A 67 14.36 20.59 16.57
CA TYR A 67 13.60 20.00 17.67
C TYR A 67 12.10 20.03 17.42
N GLU A 68 11.59 21.11 16.81
CA GLU A 68 10.18 21.24 16.45
C GLU A 68 9.77 20.16 15.44
N ILE A 69 10.56 19.95 14.39
CA ILE A 69 10.31 18.88 13.41
C ILE A 69 10.32 17.50 14.06
N ILE A 70 11.34 17.18 14.87
CA ILE A 70 11.44 15.87 15.53
C ILE A 70 10.19 15.62 16.39
N ARG A 71 9.82 16.59 17.22
CA ARG A 71 8.66 16.47 18.12
C ARG A 71 7.34 16.33 17.37
N ASP A 72 7.15 17.11 16.31
CA ASP A 72 5.92 17.08 15.52
C ASP A 72 5.75 15.71 14.85
N PHE A 73 6.80 15.21 14.19
CA PHE A 73 6.72 14.00 13.39
C PHE A 73 6.68 12.71 14.22
N GLU A 74 7.45 12.57 15.29
CA GLU A 74 7.46 11.34 16.11
C GLU A 74 6.11 11.06 16.80
N THR A 75 5.23 12.05 16.89
CA THR A 75 3.89 11.90 17.46
C THR A 75 2.80 11.63 16.42
N GLN A 76 3.14 11.67 15.14
CA GLN A 76 2.17 11.61 14.06
C GLN A 76 2.00 10.20 13.49
N LEU A 77 0.79 9.96 12.99
CA LEU A 77 0.45 8.83 12.14
C LEU A 77 0.26 9.39 10.73
N ALA A 78 0.91 8.78 9.75
CA ALA A 78 0.70 9.05 8.34
C ALA A 78 0.09 7.81 7.66
N TYR A 79 -0.34 7.96 6.42
CA TYR A 79 -0.77 6.86 5.57
C TYR A 79 0.11 6.80 4.33
N ALA A 80 0.56 5.61 3.95
CA ALA A 80 1.45 5.45 2.82
C ALA A 80 0.73 5.71 1.49
N ARG A 81 1.35 6.50 0.61
CA ARG A 81 0.91 6.68 -0.79
C ARG A 81 1.73 5.86 -1.78
N SER A 82 2.89 5.39 -1.34
CA SER A 82 3.76 4.46 -2.06
C SER A 82 4.00 3.22 -1.22
N VAL A 83 4.34 2.10 -1.86
CA VAL A 83 4.77 0.90 -1.11
C VAL A 83 6.17 1.13 -0.54
N PHE A 84 6.34 0.80 0.74
CA PHE A 84 7.64 0.77 1.40
C PHE A 84 8.18 -0.66 1.44
N PRO A 85 9.42 -0.89 0.98
CA PRO A 85 10.04 -2.21 1.03
C PRO A 85 10.54 -2.52 2.45
N MET A 86 10.55 -3.80 2.79
CA MET A 86 11.25 -4.31 3.97
C MET A 86 12.75 -4.43 3.68
N GLY A 87 13.59 -4.45 4.72
CA GLY A 87 15.03 -4.61 4.62
C GLY A 87 15.80 -3.29 4.74
N THR A 88 17.08 -3.29 4.33
CA THR A 88 18.01 -2.19 4.63
C THR A 88 17.94 -1.01 3.65
N LYS A 89 17.15 -1.11 2.59
CA LYS A 89 16.95 -0.07 1.59
C LYS A 89 15.53 0.47 1.70
N GLY A 90 15.39 1.74 2.08
CA GLY A 90 14.12 2.46 2.11
C GLY A 90 13.89 3.29 0.85
N LEU A 91 13.02 4.28 0.96
CA LEU A 91 12.76 5.25 -0.10
C LEU A 91 13.68 6.47 0.04
N LYS A 92 14.04 7.07 -1.08
CA LYS A 92 14.70 8.37 -1.14
C LYS A 92 13.81 9.31 -1.94
N LEU A 93 13.66 10.51 -1.44
CA LEU A 93 12.94 11.58 -2.10
C LEU A 93 13.90 12.73 -2.35
N LYS A 94 13.97 13.18 -3.59
CA LYS A 94 14.70 14.38 -3.97
C LYS A 94 13.94 15.11 -5.08
N ASP A 95 13.59 16.38 -4.85
CA ASP A 95 12.88 17.21 -5.83
C ASP A 95 11.60 16.55 -6.40
N GLY A 96 10.87 15.82 -5.54
CA GLY A 96 9.67 15.08 -5.92
C GLY A 96 9.92 13.74 -6.62
N VAL A 97 11.18 13.40 -6.93
CA VAL A 97 11.58 12.12 -7.52
C VAL A 97 11.80 11.09 -6.42
N ILE A 98 11.13 9.95 -6.56
CA ILE A 98 11.25 8.81 -5.63
C ILE A 98 12.26 7.82 -6.20
N THR A 99 13.18 7.34 -5.36
CA THR A 99 14.14 6.28 -5.66
C THR A 99 14.05 5.22 -4.56
N PRO A 100 14.13 3.90 -4.85
CA PRO A 100 14.42 3.25 -6.14
C PRO A 100 13.35 3.47 -7.21
N SER A 101 13.73 3.22 -8.47
CA SER A 101 12.76 3.26 -9.59
C SER A 101 11.64 2.23 -9.40
N PRO A 102 10.48 2.37 -10.08
CA PRO A 102 9.38 1.44 -9.89
C PRO A 102 9.74 -0.04 -10.14
N GLY A 103 10.53 -0.35 -11.17
CA GLY A 103 10.99 -1.72 -11.46
C GLY A 103 11.90 -2.28 -10.36
N GLU A 104 12.86 -1.48 -9.88
CA GLU A 104 13.72 -1.86 -8.75
C GLU A 104 12.92 -2.03 -7.45
N LEU A 105 11.94 -1.16 -7.21
CA LEU A 105 11.05 -1.24 -6.05
C LEU A 105 10.23 -2.54 -6.10
N GLN A 106 9.71 -2.91 -7.27
CA GLN A 106 8.99 -4.16 -7.48
C GLN A 106 9.90 -5.38 -7.22
N GLN A 107 11.15 -5.34 -7.68
CA GLN A 107 12.13 -6.39 -7.39
C GLN A 107 12.40 -6.49 -5.88
N MET A 108 12.56 -5.37 -5.19
CA MET A 108 12.74 -5.35 -3.74
C MET A 108 11.52 -5.91 -2.99
N MET A 109 10.30 -5.59 -3.44
CA MET A 109 9.08 -6.16 -2.89
C MET A 109 9.00 -7.67 -3.12
N ALA A 110 9.47 -8.17 -4.26
CA ALA A 110 9.49 -9.61 -4.54
C ALA A 110 10.49 -10.36 -3.65
N ILE A 111 11.63 -9.73 -3.31
CA ILE A 111 12.69 -10.35 -2.51
C ILE A 111 12.42 -10.23 -1.01
N TYR A 112 12.11 -9.03 -0.53
CA TYR A 112 12.02 -8.72 0.90
C TYR A 112 10.59 -8.61 1.41
N GLY A 113 9.62 -8.43 0.51
CA GLY A 113 8.24 -8.11 0.88
C GLY A 113 8.03 -6.63 1.20
N PRO A 114 6.77 -6.17 1.25
CA PRO A 114 6.42 -4.83 1.66
C PRO A 114 6.44 -4.71 3.20
N ALA A 115 7.03 -3.63 3.70
CA ALA A 115 6.90 -3.17 5.09
C ALA A 115 5.56 -2.44 5.30
N VAL A 116 5.16 -1.60 4.34
CA VAL A 116 3.91 -0.81 4.36
C VAL A 116 3.35 -0.75 2.95
N LYS A 117 2.07 -1.07 2.76
CA LYS A 117 1.41 -0.98 1.44
C LYS A 117 0.75 0.38 1.24
N VAL A 118 0.31 0.66 0.02
CA VAL A 118 -0.45 1.88 -0.28
C VAL A 118 -1.75 1.89 0.56
N GLY A 119 -2.03 3.02 1.19
CA GLY A 119 -3.14 3.22 2.12
C GLY A 119 -2.90 2.70 3.54
N ASP A 120 -1.84 1.92 3.81
CA ASP A 120 -1.57 1.42 5.16
C ASP A 120 -1.09 2.56 6.09
N PRO A 121 -1.44 2.48 7.39
CA PRO A 121 -0.89 3.39 8.39
C PRO A 121 0.63 3.20 8.54
N ALA A 122 1.36 4.30 8.55
CA ALA A 122 2.80 4.40 8.80
C ALA A 122 3.03 5.30 10.01
N HIS A 123 3.51 4.72 11.10
CA HIS A 123 3.89 5.48 12.29
C HIS A 123 5.35 5.92 12.18
N ILE A 124 5.60 7.22 12.30
CA ILE A 124 6.98 7.75 12.31
C ILE A 124 7.62 7.42 13.64
N SER A 125 8.58 6.49 13.63
CA SER A 125 9.20 5.97 14.85
C SER A 125 10.49 6.67 15.24
N TYR A 126 11.13 7.35 14.27
CA TYR A 126 12.39 8.06 14.51
C TYR A 126 12.61 9.12 13.45
N VAL A 127 13.09 10.30 13.86
CA VAL A 127 13.49 11.37 12.95
C VAL A 127 14.93 11.80 13.22
N GLN A 128 15.74 11.81 12.17
CA GLN A 128 17.12 12.28 12.22
C GLN A 128 17.41 13.27 11.10
N ILE A 129 17.72 14.50 11.47
CA ILE A 129 18.13 15.54 10.54
C ILE A 129 19.65 15.44 10.40
N LYS A 130 20.14 14.99 9.24
CA LYS A 130 21.57 14.94 8.93
C LYS A 130 22.00 16.26 8.27
N ASP A 131 23.20 16.28 7.70
CA ASP A 131 23.73 17.49 7.08
C ASP A 131 22.99 17.80 5.78
N ASP A 132 22.76 16.80 4.93
CA ASP A 132 22.20 16.90 3.57
C ASP A 132 20.78 16.35 3.41
N HIS A 133 20.27 15.57 4.37
CA HIS A 133 18.94 14.96 4.31
C HIS A 133 18.26 14.82 5.67
N ILE A 134 16.95 14.63 5.63
CA ILE A 134 16.15 14.24 6.79
C ILE A 134 15.79 12.76 6.64
N HIS A 135 16.18 11.95 7.61
CA HIS A 135 15.89 10.53 7.70
C HIS A 135 14.68 10.29 8.60
N LEU A 136 13.66 9.62 8.10
CA LEU A 136 12.46 9.25 8.85
C LEU A 136 12.30 7.73 8.82
N GLU A 137 12.38 7.09 9.98
CA GLU A 137 12.06 5.67 10.11
C GLU A 137 10.55 5.50 10.34
N ILE A 138 9.97 4.49 9.69
CA ILE A 138 8.57 4.12 9.85
C ILE A 138 8.45 2.74 10.47
N ASN A 139 7.46 2.57 11.35
CA ASN A 139 7.11 1.31 12.00
C ASN A 139 8.31 0.61 12.69
N GLY A 140 9.17 1.38 13.34
CA GLY A 140 10.34 0.88 14.08
C GLY A 140 11.63 0.76 13.26
N GLY A 141 11.58 1.19 11.99
CA GLY A 141 12.74 1.23 11.10
C GLY A 141 13.16 -0.13 10.52
N PRO A 142 14.14 -0.13 9.61
CA PRO A 142 14.62 -1.33 8.93
C PRO A 142 15.42 -2.26 9.85
N VAL A 143 15.96 -1.74 10.95
CA VAL A 143 16.79 -2.46 11.91
C VAL A 143 16.30 -2.16 13.31
N ARG A 144 16.09 -3.19 14.13
CA ARG A 144 15.67 -3.01 15.51
C ARG A 144 16.78 -2.32 16.31
N ARG A 145 16.57 -1.07 16.69
CA ARG A 145 17.49 -0.36 17.59
C ARG A 145 17.34 -0.94 19.00
N LYS A 146 18.35 -1.68 19.46
CA LYS A 146 18.41 -2.15 20.85
C LYS A 146 18.51 -0.93 21.76
N LYS A 147 17.64 -0.87 22.77
CA LYS A 147 17.67 0.24 23.73
C LYS A 147 18.77 0.01 24.75
N TRP A 148 19.43 1.07 25.21
CA TRP A 148 20.58 0.94 26.11
C TRP A 148 20.24 0.19 27.42
N TYR A 149 19.02 0.34 27.94
CA TYR A 149 18.61 -0.39 29.14
C TYR A 149 18.43 -1.90 28.92
N GLN A 150 18.31 -2.37 27.67
CA GLN A 150 18.26 -3.81 27.36
C GLN A 150 19.62 -4.50 27.52
N HIS A 151 20.71 -3.73 27.70
CA HIS A 151 22.05 -4.27 27.97
C HIS A 151 22.52 -4.05 29.41
N ILE A 152 21.67 -3.53 30.31
CA ILE A 152 22.06 -3.38 31.72
C ILE A 152 21.77 -4.68 32.45
N GLU A 153 22.79 -5.52 32.59
CA GLU A 153 22.79 -6.63 33.54
C GLU A 153 23.02 -6.07 34.94
N ILE A 154 21.98 -5.99 35.76
CA ILE A 154 22.12 -5.64 37.18
C ILE A 154 22.55 -6.92 37.91
N SER A 155 23.85 -7.06 38.17
CA SER A 155 24.38 -8.13 39.02
C SER A 155 24.02 -7.86 40.49
N GLY A 156 22.82 -8.26 40.89
CA GLY A 156 22.41 -8.36 42.30
C GLY A 156 22.88 -9.66 42.96
N THR A 157 22.85 -9.71 44.29
CA THR A 157 23.27 -10.83 45.16
C THR A 157 22.39 -12.11 45.05
N GLY A 158 21.79 -12.37 43.88
CA GLY A 158 20.89 -13.50 43.62
C GLY A 158 21.12 -14.22 42.29
N GLY A 159 22.26 -13.99 41.62
CA GLY A 159 22.57 -14.57 40.31
C GLY A 159 21.99 -13.77 39.14
N PRO A 160 22.47 -14.01 37.90
CA PRO A 160 22.04 -13.26 36.73
C PRO A 160 20.55 -13.51 36.45
N MET A 161 19.73 -12.47 36.65
CA MET A 161 18.36 -12.44 36.16
C MET A 161 18.42 -12.06 34.68
N THR A 162 18.29 -13.04 33.79
CA THR A 162 18.19 -12.79 32.35
C THR A 162 16.92 -11.96 32.08
N PRO A 163 17.01 -10.82 31.36
CA PRO A 163 15.82 -10.08 30.95
C PRO A 163 14.87 -11.00 30.17
N GLY A 164 13.58 -10.94 30.51
CA GLY A 164 12.56 -11.83 29.96
C GLY A 164 12.51 -11.83 28.43
N ASN A 165 12.40 -13.04 27.87
CA ASN A 165 12.19 -13.39 26.45
C ASN A 165 12.33 -12.25 25.43
N ASP A 166 13.56 -12.00 24.98
CA ASP A 166 13.78 -11.55 23.62
C ASP A 166 13.29 -12.68 22.70
N ASN A 167 12.08 -12.57 22.14
CA ASN A 167 11.69 -13.43 21.04
C ASN A 167 12.57 -13.06 19.83
N PRO A 168 13.50 -13.91 19.39
CA PRO A 168 14.41 -13.60 18.27
C PRO A 168 13.67 -13.48 16.93
N GLN A 169 12.39 -13.89 16.92
CA GLN A 169 11.51 -13.94 15.76
C GLN A 169 10.76 -12.62 15.47
N ALA A 170 10.87 -11.60 16.32
CA ALA A 170 10.26 -10.28 16.07
C ALA A 170 11.11 -9.49 15.06
N ASN A 171 10.99 -9.88 13.79
CA ASN A 171 11.69 -9.26 12.66
C ASN A 171 11.31 -7.77 12.58
N PRO A 172 12.26 -6.82 12.44
CA PRO A 172 11.91 -5.42 12.21
C PRO A 172 11.14 -5.31 10.89
N HIS A 173 9.83 -5.07 10.98
CA HIS A 173 8.90 -4.93 9.85
C HIS A 173 8.79 -3.48 9.34
N GLY A 174 9.69 -2.59 9.79
CA GLY A 174 9.71 -1.19 9.42
C GLY A 174 10.49 -0.92 8.14
N SER A 175 10.48 0.35 7.74
CA SER A 175 11.25 0.88 6.62
C SER A 175 11.67 2.32 6.94
N PHE A 176 12.12 3.07 5.95
CA PHE A 176 12.43 4.49 6.12
C PHE A 176 12.26 5.27 4.82
N VAL A 177 12.17 6.59 4.95
CA VAL A 177 12.33 7.54 3.85
C VAL A 177 13.39 8.58 4.19
N ASP A 178 14.27 8.86 3.23
CA ASP A 178 15.22 9.97 3.28
C ASP A 178 14.77 11.10 2.35
N VAL A 179 14.61 12.31 2.86
CA VAL A 179 14.36 13.51 2.06
C VAL A 179 15.68 14.25 1.86
N TYR A 180 16.22 14.20 0.63
CA TYR A 180 17.51 14.80 0.28
C TYR A 180 17.37 16.24 -0.21
N PHE A 181 18.36 17.06 0.17
CA PHE A 181 18.55 18.43 -0.27
C PHE A 181 19.93 18.57 -0.93
N ASP A 182 20.10 19.57 -1.79
CA ASP A 182 21.33 19.68 -2.60
C ASP A 182 22.60 19.98 -1.80
N LYS A 183 22.50 20.83 -0.79
CA LYS A 183 23.67 21.34 -0.04
C LYS A 183 23.58 20.99 1.43
N TYR A 184 22.46 21.36 2.03
CA TYR A 184 22.15 21.14 3.42
C TYR A 184 20.65 21.12 3.62
N VAL A 185 20.20 20.65 4.78
CA VAL A 185 18.79 20.77 5.18
C VAL A 185 18.46 22.25 5.42
N PRO A 186 17.61 22.87 4.57
CA PRO A 186 17.27 24.28 4.70
C PRO A 186 16.35 24.54 5.90
N GLU A 187 16.26 25.80 6.31
CA GLU A 187 15.24 26.25 7.24
C GLU A 187 13.86 26.04 6.62
N LEU A 188 13.06 25.17 7.26
CA LEU A 188 11.76 24.76 6.78
C LEU A 188 10.83 24.41 7.96
N SER A 189 9.53 24.65 7.78
CA SER A 189 8.51 24.31 8.76
C SER A 189 8.10 22.84 8.67
N ALA A 190 7.49 22.32 9.74
CA ALA A 190 6.95 20.97 9.74
C ALA A 190 5.92 20.74 8.62
N GLN A 191 5.09 21.75 8.31
CA GLN A 191 4.13 21.66 7.20
C GLN A 191 4.85 21.53 5.85
N GLN A 192 5.89 22.34 5.60
CA GLN A 192 6.67 22.22 4.36
C GLN A 192 7.31 20.82 4.23
N LEU A 193 7.76 20.22 5.32
CA LEU A 193 8.28 18.84 5.30
C LEU A 193 7.18 17.82 4.97
N ARG A 194 5.96 17.98 5.48
CA ARG A 194 4.82 17.12 5.11
C ARG A 194 4.48 17.25 3.63
N ASP A 195 4.53 18.47 3.10
CA ASP A 195 4.27 18.72 1.67
C ASP A 195 5.34 18.05 0.79
N LEU A 196 6.61 18.10 1.22
CA LEU A 196 7.69 17.34 0.57
C LEU A 196 7.41 15.83 0.63
N LEU A 197 7.00 15.30 1.78
CA LEU A 197 6.72 13.88 1.96
C LEU A 197 5.43 13.39 1.28
N PHE A 198 4.56 14.30 0.83
CA PHE A 198 3.25 13.98 0.25
C PHE A 198 3.25 12.97 -0.90
N PRO A 199 4.29 12.82 -1.74
CA PRO A 199 4.32 11.76 -2.76
C PRO A 199 4.37 10.34 -2.16
N VAL A 200 4.87 10.18 -0.93
CA VAL A 200 5.06 8.87 -0.28
C VAL A 200 4.24 8.68 0.99
N LEU A 201 3.91 9.76 1.71
CA LEU A 201 3.18 9.75 2.98
C LEU A 201 2.15 10.88 3.03
N ASP A 202 0.91 10.53 3.34
CA ASP A 202 -0.19 11.48 3.58
C ASP A 202 -0.48 11.61 5.08
N PHE A 203 -0.32 12.81 5.60
CA PHE A 203 -0.60 13.14 7.00
C PHE A 203 -2.03 13.67 7.21
N ASN A 204 -2.78 13.94 6.13
CA ASN A 204 -4.12 14.51 6.18
C ASN A 204 -5.22 13.44 6.12
N ALA A 205 -4.89 12.24 5.63
CA ALA A 205 -5.83 11.14 5.56
C ALA A 205 -6.31 10.72 6.96
N LYS A 206 -7.62 10.46 7.10
CA LYS A 206 -8.26 10.16 8.39
C LYS A 206 -8.32 8.66 8.69
N ASN A 207 -8.39 7.85 7.65
CA ASN A 207 -8.49 6.39 7.74
C ASN A 207 -7.83 5.73 6.51
N LYS A 208 -7.61 4.43 6.63
CA LYS A 208 -6.93 3.61 5.63
C LYS A 208 -7.66 3.56 4.29
N GLU A 209 -8.99 3.43 4.32
CA GLU A 209 -9.81 3.35 3.11
C GLU A 209 -9.72 4.66 2.31
N GLN A 210 -9.87 5.81 2.97
CA GLN A 210 -9.74 7.11 2.35
C GLN A 210 -8.33 7.33 1.79
N ALA A 211 -7.30 6.99 2.56
CA ALA A 211 -5.91 7.10 2.11
C ALA A 211 -5.66 6.30 0.83
N TYR A 212 -6.18 5.07 0.76
CA TYR A 212 -6.10 4.26 -0.45
C TYR A 212 -6.87 4.89 -1.61
N LEU A 213 -8.12 5.31 -1.38
CA LEU A 213 -8.97 5.91 -2.41
C LEU A 213 -8.41 7.22 -2.99
N ASP A 214 -7.54 7.92 -2.28
CA ASP A 214 -6.89 9.16 -2.74
C ASP A 214 -5.59 8.90 -3.55
N THR A 215 -5.18 7.63 -3.66
CA THR A 215 -4.06 7.20 -4.52
C THR A 215 -4.51 6.62 -5.84
N VAL A 216 -5.77 6.16 -5.95
CA VAL A 216 -6.30 5.51 -7.15
C VAL A 216 -6.94 6.51 -8.12
N PRO A 217 -6.98 6.21 -9.44
CA PRO A 217 -7.65 7.07 -10.42
C PRO A 217 -9.15 7.26 -10.12
N PRO A 218 -9.76 8.40 -10.50
CA PRO A 218 -11.17 8.70 -10.18
C PRO A 218 -12.17 7.63 -10.63
N LYS A 219 -11.96 7.05 -11.82
CA LYS A 219 -12.81 5.96 -12.35
C LYS A 219 -12.74 4.70 -11.49
N VAL A 220 -11.56 4.37 -10.97
CA VAL A 220 -11.34 3.24 -10.06
C VAL A 220 -11.94 3.55 -8.68
N LYS A 221 -11.76 4.78 -8.18
CA LYS A 221 -12.33 5.25 -6.91
C LYS A 221 -13.84 5.04 -6.87
N GLU A 222 -14.56 5.48 -7.91
CA GLU A 222 -16.00 5.27 -8.02
C GLU A 222 -16.40 3.79 -8.05
N ALA A 223 -15.64 2.98 -8.78
CA ALA A 223 -15.92 1.56 -8.90
C ALA A 223 -15.71 0.82 -7.57
N ILE A 224 -14.64 1.13 -6.82
CA ILE A 224 -14.42 0.60 -5.47
C ILE A 224 -15.57 0.98 -4.55
N GLN A 225 -15.99 2.26 -4.56
CA GLN A 225 -17.12 2.73 -3.75
C GLN A 225 -18.46 2.05 -4.11
N LYS A 226 -18.65 1.71 -5.39
CA LYS A 226 -19.82 0.96 -5.87
C LYS A 226 -19.67 -0.56 -5.73
N HIS A 227 -18.57 -1.06 -5.17
CA HIS A 227 -18.23 -2.49 -5.08
C HIS A 227 -18.23 -3.20 -6.45
N HIS A 228 -17.73 -2.52 -7.47
CA HIS A 228 -17.66 -3.02 -8.84
C HIS A 228 -16.20 -3.20 -9.26
N VAL A 229 -15.94 -4.25 -10.05
CA VAL A 229 -14.61 -4.52 -10.63
C VAL A 229 -14.59 -4.05 -12.08
N LEU A 230 -13.54 -3.34 -12.46
CA LEU A 230 -13.29 -2.90 -13.83
C LEU A 230 -12.11 -3.68 -14.42
N VAL A 231 -12.18 -3.91 -15.73
CA VAL A 231 -11.03 -4.43 -16.50
C VAL A 231 -9.91 -3.38 -16.48
N GLY A 232 -8.69 -3.82 -16.17
CA GLY A 232 -7.52 -2.97 -15.96
C GLY A 232 -7.24 -2.62 -14.49
N MET A 233 -8.11 -2.96 -13.54
CA MET A 233 -7.79 -2.87 -12.11
C MET A 233 -6.67 -3.86 -11.74
N ASN A 234 -5.90 -3.54 -10.69
CA ASN A 234 -4.96 -4.50 -10.11
C ASN A 234 -5.60 -5.37 -9.00
N GLN A 235 -4.91 -6.42 -8.56
CA GLN A 235 -5.45 -7.33 -7.54
C GLN A 235 -5.85 -6.61 -6.25
N GLU A 236 -5.04 -5.65 -5.81
CA GLU A 236 -5.30 -4.87 -4.60
C GLU A 236 -6.59 -4.03 -4.72
N MET A 237 -6.80 -3.35 -5.86
CA MET A 237 -8.04 -2.60 -6.13
C MET A 237 -9.26 -3.51 -6.11
N VAL A 238 -9.16 -4.74 -6.64
CA VAL A 238 -10.24 -5.73 -6.59
C VAL A 238 -10.57 -6.11 -5.15
N VAL A 239 -9.55 -6.33 -4.31
CA VAL A 239 -9.74 -6.62 -2.89
C VAL A 239 -10.37 -5.44 -2.16
N HIS A 240 -10.02 -4.19 -2.50
CA HIS A 240 -10.67 -3.02 -1.92
C HIS A 240 -12.12 -2.86 -2.41
N ALA A 241 -12.44 -3.25 -3.65
CA ALA A 241 -13.79 -3.18 -4.20
C ALA A 241 -14.72 -4.27 -3.64
N LYS A 242 -14.28 -5.54 -3.62
CA LYS A 242 -15.12 -6.71 -3.33
C LYS A 242 -14.70 -7.52 -2.10
N GLY A 243 -13.56 -7.20 -1.48
CA GLY A 243 -12.96 -8.00 -0.43
C GLY A 243 -12.11 -9.15 -0.96
N ARG A 244 -11.63 -10.00 -0.05
CA ARG A 244 -10.86 -11.20 -0.42
C ARG A 244 -11.75 -12.17 -1.20
N PRO A 245 -11.24 -12.79 -2.28
CA PRO A 245 -12.04 -13.71 -3.06
C PRO A 245 -12.41 -14.94 -2.21
N PRO A 246 -13.70 -15.32 -2.13
CA PRO A 246 -14.10 -16.52 -1.40
C PRO A 246 -13.58 -17.80 -2.08
N LYS A 247 -13.49 -17.79 -3.41
CA LYS A 247 -12.92 -18.88 -4.20
C LYS A 247 -11.94 -18.35 -5.23
N LYS A 248 -10.79 -19.02 -5.32
CA LYS A 248 -9.71 -18.71 -6.25
C LYS A 248 -9.29 -19.97 -7.00
N VAL A 249 -9.30 -19.91 -8.32
CA VAL A 249 -8.91 -21.00 -9.22
C VAL A 249 -7.74 -20.52 -10.06
N ARG A 250 -6.72 -21.37 -10.25
CA ARG A 250 -5.58 -21.06 -11.12
C ARG A 250 -5.59 -22.03 -12.29
N GLU A 251 -5.65 -21.47 -13.49
CA GLU A 251 -5.78 -22.21 -14.75
C GLU A 251 -4.81 -21.67 -15.79
N LYS A 252 -4.72 -22.39 -16.92
CA LYS A 252 -3.88 -22.03 -18.06
C LYS A 252 -4.74 -21.92 -19.30
N ASP A 253 -4.65 -20.79 -20.00
CA ASP A 253 -5.24 -20.57 -21.32
C ASP A 253 -4.11 -20.63 -22.36
N GLY A 254 -3.90 -21.80 -22.96
CA GLY A 254 -2.74 -22.05 -23.81
C GLY A 254 -1.43 -21.90 -23.03
N GLU A 255 -0.66 -20.85 -23.34
CA GLU A 255 0.62 -20.55 -22.70
C GLU A 255 0.50 -19.52 -21.55
N THR A 256 -0.67 -18.90 -21.37
CA THR A 256 -0.87 -17.86 -20.35
C THR A 256 -1.50 -18.43 -19.07
N ASP A 257 -0.80 -18.28 -17.95
CA ASP A 257 -1.35 -18.58 -16.62
C ASP A 257 -2.27 -17.44 -16.15
N TYR A 258 -3.47 -17.78 -15.67
CA TYR A 258 -4.41 -16.82 -15.08
C TYR A 258 -4.97 -17.32 -13.76
N GLU A 259 -5.40 -16.37 -12.93
CA GLU A 259 -6.18 -16.64 -11.73
C GLU A 259 -7.61 -16.18 -11.96
N GLU A 260 -8.58 -17.05 -11.74
CA GLU A 260 -10.00 -16.71 -11.74
C GLU A 260 -10.48 -16.59 -10.29
N TRP A 261 -10.88 -15.38 -9.93
CA TRP A 261 -11.44 -15.06 -8.62
C TRP A 261 -12.96 -15.02 -8.76
N ILE A 262 -13.64 -15.82 -7.96
CA ILE A 262 -15.09 -16.01 -8.04
C ILE A 262 -15.70 -15.37 -6.81
N TYR A 263 -16.60 -14.41 -7.01
CA TYR A 263 -17.33 -13.72 -5.95
C TYR A 263 -18.82 -14.05 -6.05
N GLY A 264 -19.41 -14.45 -4.92
CA GLY A 264 -20.82 -14.86 -4.84
C GLY A 264 -21.01 -16.37 -5.05
N GLU A 265 -22.21 -16.84 -4.71
CA GLU A 265 -22.65 -18.22 -4.90
C GLU A 265 -24.10 -18.21 -5.42
N PRO A 266 -24.46 -19.10 -6.37
CA PRO A 266 -25.85 -19.24 -6.81
C PRO A 266 -26.78 -19.52 -5.61
N PRO A 267 -27.99 -18.94 -5.55
CA PRO A 267 -28.72 -18.27 -6.64
C PRO A 267 -28.46 -16.76 -6.77
N GLN A 268 -27.51 -16.18 -6.03
CA GLN A 268 -27.16 -14.76 -6.16
C GLN A 268 -26.32 -14.48 -7.41
N ASP A 269 -26.12 -13.21 -7.74
CA ASP A 269 -25.20 -12.80 -8.80
C ASP A 269 -23.78 -13.30 -8.51
N VAL A 270 -23.12 -13.86 -9.52
CA VAL A 270 -21.75 -14.38 -9.43
C VAL A 270 -20.84 -13.61 -10.37
N ASP A 271 -19.78 -13.02 -9.84
CA ASP A 271 -18.74 -12.33 -10.61
C ASP A 271 -17.50 -13.24 -10.74
N PHE A 272 -17.09 -13.50 -11.97
CA PHE A 272 -15.87 -14.20 -12.35
C PHE A 272 -14.85 -13.16 -12.83
N VAL A 273 -13.79 -12.96 -12.05
CA VAL A 273 -12.74 -11.97 -12.32
C VAL A 273 -11.48 -12.72 -12.73
N ARG A 274 -11.11 -12.65 -14.01
CA ARG A 274 -9.87 -13.23 -14.52
C ARG A 274 -8.74 -12.23 -14.42
N ILE A 275 -7.67 -12.63 -13.74
CA ILE A 275 -6.49 -11.83 -13.45
C ILE A 275 -5.27 -12.52 -14.07
N VAL A 276 -4.48 -11.75 -14.81
CA VAL A 276 -3.20 -12.20 -15.38
C VAL A 276 -2.09 -11.36 -14.77
N ALA A 277 -1.11 -12.03 -14.17
CA ALA A 277 -0.08 -11.42 -13.33
C ALA A 277 -0.70 -10.59 -12.18
N ASP A 278 -0.87 -9.28 -12.38
CA ASP A 278 -1.48 -8.36 -11.41
C ASP A 278 -2.63 -7.54 -12.01
N GLU A 279 -3.08 -7.81 -13.24
CA GLU A 279 -4.09 -7.00 -13.93
C GLU A 279 -5.35 -7.81 -14.24
N VAL A 280 -6.53 -7.22 -13.99
CA VAL A 280 -7.82 -7.78 -14.38
C VAL A 280 -7.98 -7.66 -15.90
N VAL A 281 -8.04 -8.80 -16.58
CA VAL A 281 -8.18 -8.86 -18.06
C VAL A 281 -9.60 -9.14 -18.51
N ARG A 282 -10.43 -9.73 -17.63
CA ARG A 282 -11.83 -10.06 -17.94
C ARG A 282 -12.67 -10.10 -16.69
N VAL A 283 -13.88 -9.54 -16.77
CA VAL A 283 -14.92 -9.65 -15.74
C VAL A 283 -16.15 -10.23 -16.39
N GLU A 284 -16.66 -11.33 -15.84
CA GLU A 284 -17.90 -11.96 -16.28
C GLU A 284 -18.89 -12.04 -15.12
N THR A 285 -20.04 -11.39 -15.25
CA THR A 285 -21.10 -11.41 -14.24
C THR A 285 -22.24 -12.29 -14.74
N MET A 286 -22.56 -13.32 -13.96
CA MET A 286 -23.75 -14.15 -14.11
C MET A 286 -24.82 -13.62 -13.18
N LYS A 287 -25.85 -12.98 -13.73
CA LYS A 287 -26.98 -12.52 -12.92
C LYS A 287 -27.92 -13.65 -12.56
N VAL A 288 -28.69 -13.49 -11.47
CA VAL A 288 -29.76 -14.42 -11.05
C VAL A 288 -30.72 -14.77 -12.19
N GLY A 289 -30.97 -13.84 -13.10
CA GLY A 289 -31.84 -14.02 -14.27
C GLY A 289 -31.24 -14.85 -15.43
N GLY A 290 -30.02 -15.38 -15.28
CA GLY A 290 -29.31 -16.10 -16.35
C GLY A 290 -28.67 -15.20 -17.40
N GLU A 291 -28.75 -13.88 -17.25
CA GLU A 291 -28.06 -12.91 -18.09
C GLU A 291 -26.55 -12.94 -17.78
N LYS A 292 -25.75 -13.20 -18.81
CA LYS A 292 -24.28 -13.22 -18.75
C LYS A 292 -23.73 -11.92 -19.34
N ILE A 293 -23.08 -11.10 -18.52
CA ILE A 293 -22.41 -9.87 -18.94
C ILE A 293 -20.91 -10.10 -18.96
N VAL A 294 -20.28 -10.07 -20.14
CA VAL A 294 -18.82 -10.24 -20.29
C VAL A 294 -18.18 -8.90 -20.66
N ARG A 295 -17.21 -8.47 -19.86
CA ARG A 295 -16.41 -7.27 -20.09
C ARG A 295 -14.95 -7.69 -20.28
N THR A 296 -14.38 -7.35 -21.43
CA THR A 296 -12.98 -7.63 -21.81
C THR A 296 -12.24 -6.39 -22.29
N GLU A 297 -12.94 -5.29 -22.56
CA GLU A 297 -12.32 -4.04 -22.97
C GLU A 297 -11.66 -3.37 -21.76
N LYS A 298 -10.41 -2.90 -21.92
CA LYS A 298 -9.66 -2.22 -20.86
C LYS A 298 -10.30 -0.88 -20.54
N GLU A 299 -11.00 -0.82 -19.42
CA GLU A 299 -11.73 0.37 -18.99
C GLU A 299 -10.87 1.34 -18.21
N VAL A 300 -9.78 0.86 -17.63
CA VAL A 300 -8.85 1.64 -16.83
C VAL A 300 -7.46 1.48 -17.40
N ILE A 301 -6.83 2.59 -17.78
CA ILE A 301 -5.42 2.64 -18.12
C ILE A 301 -4.69 3.06 -16.85
N LEU A 302 -4.14 2.08 -16.14
CA LEU A 302 -3.13 2.34 -15.12
C LEU A 302 -1.81 2.52 -15.86
N ASP A 303 -1.13 3.64 -15.65
CA ASP A 303 0.23 3.85 -16.13
C ASP A 303 1.12 2.81 -15.44
N GLN A 304 1.35 1.67 -16.09
CA GLN A 304 2.38 0.73 -15.64
C GLN A 304 3.73 1.33 -16.01
N PRO A 305 4.60 1.63 -15.03
CA PRO A 305 5.96 2.00 -15.36
C PRO A 305 6.67 0.77 -15.96
N ASP A 306 7.12 0.94 -17.21
CA ASP A 306 8.31 0.31 -17.78
C ASP A 306 8.25 -1.02 -18.54
N LYS A 307 7.10 -1.68 -18.79
CA LYS A 307 7.11 -2.81 -19.75
C LYS A 307 7.40 -2.39 -21.20
N ASP A 308 6.85 -1.25 -21.63
CA ASP A 308 7.03 -0.77 -23.00
C ASP A 308 8.36 -0.02 -23.22
N LYS A 309 8.99 0.46 -22.15
CA LYS A 309 10.30 1.14 -22.21
C LYS A 309 11.47 0.18 -22.08
N GLU A 310 11.35 -0.87 -21.25
CA GLU A 310 12.38 -1.91 -21.15
C GLU A 310 12.45 -2.75 -22.43
N ALA A 311 11.33 -3.12 -23.04
CA ALA A 311 11.33 -3.85 -24.31
C ALA A 311 11.98 -3.07 -25.48
N ARG A 312 11.91 -1.74 -25.45
CA ARG A 312 12.59 -0.87 -26.44
C ARG A 312 14.07 -0.69 -26.12
N LYS A 313 14.44 -0.55 -24.84
CA LYS A 313 15.85 -0.48 -24.41
C LYS A 313 16.60 -1.79 -24.61
N GLU A 314 15.97 -2.94 -24.38
CA GLU A 314 16.58 -4.26 -24.64
C GLU A 314 16.79 -4.54 -26.13
N GLN A 315 16.01 -3.92 -27.02
CA GLN A 315 16.25 -3.96 -28.46
C GLN A 315 17.38 -3.03 -28.90
N GLU A 316 17.59 -1.90 -28.21
CA GLU A 316 18.65 -0.93 -28.54
C GLU A 316 20.01 -1.22 -27.87
N GLU A 317 20.05 -1.90 -26.72
CA GLU A 317 21.28 -2.12 -25.93
C GLU A 317 21.94 -3.50 -26.12
N ARG A 318 21.62 -4.26 -27.18
CA ARG A 318 22.37 -5.50 -27.46
C ARG A 318 23.82 -5.18 -27.84
N PRO A 319 24.82 -5.62 -27.05
CA PRO A 319 26.22 -5.38 -27.38
C PRO A 319 26.59 -6.10 -28.69
N PRO A 320 27.47 -5.53 -29.53
CA PRO A 320 27.79 -6.05 -30.87
C PRO A 320 28.44 -7.44 -30.88
N ASN A 321 28.71 -8.03 -29.71
CA ASN A 321 29.44 -9.29 -29.55
C ASN A 321 28.61 -10.38 -28.82
N ALA A 322 27.28 -10.25 -28.78
CA ALA A 322 26.43 -11.34 -28.33
C ALA A 322 26.50 -12.51 -29.35
N PRO A 323 26.77 -13.76 -28.92
CA PRO A 323 26.89 -14.89 -29.83
C PRO A 323 25.54 -15.15 -30.50
N SER A 324 25.47 -14.88 -31.80
CA SER A 324 24.30 -15.18 -32.60
C SER A 324 24.26 -16.68 -32.94
N LEU A 325 23.07 -17.26 -33.05
CA LEU A 325 22.86 -18.63 -33.54
C LEU A 325 23.20 -18.80 -35.04
N ARG A 326 23.70 -17.75 -35.70
CA ARG A 326 24.00 -17.71 -37.14
C ARG A 326 25.45 -18.11 -37.37
N ARG A 327 25.69 -18.89 -38.42
CA ARG A 327 27.07 -19.17 -38.87
C ARG A 327 27.66 -17.92 -39.52
N PRO A 328 28.97 -17.66 -39.36
CA PRO A 328 29.65 -16.61 -40.12
C PRO A 328 29.43 -16.81 -41.63
N GLY A 329 28.81 -15.82 -42.29
CA GLY A 329 28.53 -15.82 -43.74
C GLY A 329 27.05 -15.87 -44.16
N GLU A 330 26.10 -15.82 -43.23
CA GLU A 330 24.66 -15.74 -43.54
C GLU A 330 24.15 -14.28 -43.47
N ASP A 331 24.31 -13.54 -44.58
CA ASP A 331 23.79 -12.17 -44.73
C ASP A 331 22.26 -12.17 -44.83
N ALA A 332 21.62 -11.17 -44.21
CA ALA A 332 20.16 -11.05 -44.12
C ALA A 332 19.47 -10.55 -45.41
N ASP A 333 20.23 -10.27 -46.47
CA ASP A 333 19.74 -9.59 -47.67
C ASP A 333 19.41 -10.52 -48.85
N ASP A 334 19.56 -11.84 -48.70
CA ASP A 334 19.23 -12.82 -49.76
C ASP A 334 18.10 -13.79 -49.35
N VAL A 335 17.03 -13.23 -48.78
CA VAL A 335 15.75 -13.95 -48.64
C VAL A 335 14.88 -13.59 -49.84
N PRO A 336 14.48 -14.55 -50.70
CA PRO A 336 13.50 -14.28 -51.74
C PRO A 336 12.20 -13.82 -51.08
N LYS A 337 11.81 -12.57 -51.35
CA LYS A 337 10.54 -12.01 -50.90
C LYS A 337 9.41 -12.90 -51.43
N PRO A 338 8.56 -13.50 -50.58
CA PRO A 338 7.52 -14.41 -51.08
C PRO A 338 6.53 -13.60 -51.92
N ALA A 339 6.42 -13.98 -53.19
CA ALA A 339 5.33 -13.56 -54.04
C ALA A 339 4.00 -14.05 -53.45
N ASN A 340 2.97 -13.22 -53.59
CA ASN A 340 1.59 -13.46 -53.19
C ASN A 340 1.15 -14.93 -53.25
N GLY A 341 0.60 -15.42 -52.13
CA GLY A 341 -0.39 -16.48 -52.12
C GLY A 341 0.06 -17.85 -51.60
N ARG A 342 -0.67 -18.30 -50.57
CA ARG A 342 -0.81 -19.67 -50.03
C ARG A 342 0.03 -19.99 -48.79
N ALA A 343 -0.67 -20.18 -47.67
CA ALA A 343 -0.11 -20.62 -46.39
C ALA A 343 0.49 -22.04 -46.49
N PRO A 344 1.56 -22.37 -45.75
CA PRO A 344 2.11 -23.72 -45.69
C PRO A 344 1.17 -24.66 -44.92
N LEU A 345 1.02 -25.89 -45.41
CA LEU A 345 0.30 -26.97 -44.74
C LEU A 345 1.05 -27.44 -43.47
N PRO A 346 0.33 -27.88 -42.42
CA PRO A 346 0.97 -28.44 -41.23
C PRO A 346 1.68 -29.78 -41.53
N PRO A 347 2.77 -30.09 -40.81
CA PRO A 347 3.50 -31.35 -40.99
C PRO A 347 2.70 -32.56 -40.47
N PRO A 348 2.92 -33.76 -41.03
CA PRO A 348 2.22 -34.98 -40.61
C PRO A 348 2.63 -35.42 -39.20
N THR A 349 1.63 -35.79 -38.39
CA THR A 349 1.78 -36.36 -37.05
C THR A 349 2.48 -37.71 -37.11
N MET A 350 3.59 -37.86 -36.36
CA MET A 350 4.21 -39.17 -36.12
C MET A 350 3.44 -39.94 -35.02
N PRO A 351 3.29 -41.27 -35.14
CA PRO A 351 2.65 -42.09 -34.11
C PRO A 351 3.55 -42.29 -32.89
N SER A 352 2.95 -42.22 -31.70
CA SER A 352 3.60 -42.41 -30.39
C SER A 352 4.22 -43.81 -30.23
N PRO A 353 5.43 -43.95 -29.64
CA PRO A 353 5.98 -45.26 -29.33
C PRO A 353 5.29 -45.89 -28.11
N THR A 354 4.88 -47.14 -28.28
CA THR A 354 4.25 -48.01 -27.28
C THR A 354 5.19 -48.30 -26.09
N SER A 355 4.71 -48.10 -24.86
CA SER A 355 5.38 -48.54 -23.63
C SER A 355 5.37 -50.07 -23.49
N PRO A 356 6.48 -50.73 -23.11
CA PRO A 356 6.45 -52.14 -22.70
C PRO A 356 6.11 -52.29 -21.21
N ALA A 357 5.32 -53.32 -20.90
CA ALA A 357 4.91 -53.76 -19.56
C ALA A 357 6.07 -54.41 -18.77
N PRO A 358 5.96 -54.57 -17.43
CA PRO A 358 7.10 -54.79 -16.54
C PRO A 358 7.52 -56.25 -16.46
N GLY A 359 8.82 -56.53 -16.65
CA GLY A 359 9.43 -57.85 -16.50
C GLY A 359 10.36 -57.90 -15.29
N ASN A 360 10.10 -58.85 -14.40
CA ASN A 360 10.78 -59.14 -13.14
C ASN A 360 12.31 -59.21 -13.25
N GLY A 361 13.01 -58.55 -12.31
CA GLY A 361 14.44 -58.72 -12.09
C GLY A 361 14.76 -59.89 -11.14
N PRO A 362 15.90 -60.59 -11.30
CA PRO A 362 16.37 -61.58 -10.34
C PRO A 362 17.33 -60.93 -9.34
N GLY A 363 17.05 -61.05 -8.06
CA GLY A 363 17.89 -60.59 -6.96
C GLY A 363 17.76 -61.53 -5.78
N ASP A 364 18.47 -62.66 -5.83
CA ASP A 364 18.68 -63.58 -4.71
C ASP A 364 19.43 -62.87 -3.58
N ILE A 365 18.83 -62.84 -2.39
CA ILE A 365 19.58 -62.70 -1.13
C ILE A 365 18.93 -63.60 -0.08
N VAL A 366 19.64 -64.67 0.27
CA VAL A 366 19.32 -65.62 1.33
C VAL A 366 19.77 -65.04 2.68
N PRO A 367 18.99 -65.12 3.78
CA PRO A 367 19.54 -65.01 5.11
C PRO A 367 19.74 -66.42 5.72
N ALA A 368 20.99 -66.69 6.11
CA ALA A 368 21.35 -67.84 6.91
C ALA A 368 21.07 -67.54 8.40
N THR A 369 20.24 -68.38 9.03
CA THR A 369 20.32 -68.61 10.47
C THR A 369 19.84 -70.01 10.79
N GLY A 370 20.80 -70.85 11.22
CA GLY A 370 20.52 -72.09 11.92
C GLY A 370 21.03 -71.99 13.35
N ARG A 371 20.12 -71.90 14.32
CA ARG A 371 19.98 -72.81 15.47
C ARG A 371 18.85 -72.33 16.37
#